data_AF-A0A9X1X568-F1
#
_entry.id   AF-A0A9X1X568-F1
#
_cell.length_a   1.000
_cell.length_b   1.000
_cell.length_c   1.000
_cell.angle_alpha   90.00
_cell.angle_beta   90.00
_cell.angle_gamma   90.00
#
_symmetry.space_group_name_H-M   'P 1'
#
loop_
_entity.id
_entity.type
_entity.pdbx_description
1 polymer ?
#
loop_
_entity_poly.entity_id
_entity_poly.type
_entity_poly.pdbx_seq_one_letter_code
_entity_poly.pdbx_strand_id
1 'polypeptide(L)'
;MATTKLTLSIEADTIEKAKKYAKKQHTSLSKLFTNFVNEVAGESKNEDDPLLKKIKETEPSEVVRALTGIIKMPDNFDVKEAKYQYLKEKYGL
;
A
#
# COMPACT_ATOMS: atom_id res chain seq x y z
N MET A 1 15.93 17.55 -7.37
CA MET A 1 15.37 17.40 -6.01
C MET A 1 16.48 17.67 -5.01
N ALA A 2 16.28 18.57 -4.05
CA ALA A 2 17.25 18.83 -3.00
C ALA A 2 17.30 17.64 -2.04
N THR A 3 18.48 17.25 -1.59
CA THR A 3 18.65 16.18 -0.59
C THR A 3 19.19 16.78 0.69
N THR A 4 18.54 16.45 1.81
CA THR A 4 18.92 16.94 3.14
C THR A 4 19.30 15.75 4.01
N LYS A 5 20.37 15.90 4.81
CA LYS A 5 20.81 14.86 5.75
C LYS A 5 20.20 15.13 7.12
N LEU A 6 19.64 14.09 7.74
CA LEU A 6 19.13 14.11 9.11
C LEU A 6 20.06 13.29 10.00
N THR A 7 20.55 13.90 11.08
CA THR A 7 21.38 13.23 12.10
C THR A 7 20.59 13.18 13.40
N LEU A 8 20.45 11.99 13.99
CA LEU A 8 19.70 11.76 15.23
C LEU A 8 20.63 11.18 16.29
N SER A 9 20.52 11.68 17.51
CA SER A 9 21.14 11.06 18.69
C SER A 9 20.19 10.03 19.28
N ILE A 10 20.58 8.76 19.26
CA ILE A 10 19.80 7.64 19.80
C ILE A 10 20.71 6.68 20.56
N GLU A 11 20.13 5.91 21.47
CA GLU A 11 20.85 4.90 22.25
C GLU A 11 21.43 3.78 21.38
N ALA A 12 22.59 3.25 21.78
CA ALA A 12 23.31 2.18 21.06
C ALA A 12 22.46 0.91 20.89
N ASP A 13 21.74 0.51 21.93
CA ASP A 13 20.88 -0.68 21.90
C ASP A 13 19.71 -0.52 20.93
N THR A 14 19.19 0.70 20.83
CA THR A 14 18.08 1.05 19.94
C THR A 14 18.52 0.99 18.47
N ILE A 15 19.71 1.53 18.14
CA ILE A 15 20.23 1.45 16.76
C ILE A 15 20.55 0.00 16.35
N GLU A 16 21.00 -0.86 17.27
CA GLU A 16 21.21 -2.28 16.97
C GLU A 16 19.91 -3.01 16.64
N LYS A 17 18.87 -2.81 17.45
CA LYS A 17 17.54 -3.39 17.20
C LYS A 17 16.99 -2.94 15.85
N ALA A 18 17.13 -1.66 15.53
CA ALA A 18 16.71 -1.11 14.25
C ALA A 18 17.48 -1.73 13.06
N LYS A 19 18.81 -1.91 13.18
CA LYS A 19 19.62 -2.58 12.15
C LYS A 19 19.20 -4.03 11.92
N LYS A 20 18.96 -4.78 13.01
CA LYS A 20 18.48 -6.18 12.93
C LYS A 20 17.12 -6.24 12.23
N TYR A 21 16.20 -5.34 12.58
CA TYR A 21 14.89 -5.26 11.96
C TYR A 21 14.97 -4.91 10.46
N ALA A 22 15.76 -3.89 10.09
CA ALA A 22 15.95 -3.51 8.69
C ALA A 22 16.52 -4.66 7.85
N LYS A 23 17.50 -5.41 8.39
CA LYS A 23 18.07 -6.60 7.74
C LYS A 23 17.02 -7.69 7.52
N LYS A 24 16.18 -7.96 8.54
CA LYS A 24 15.08 -8.94 8.45
C LYS A 24 14.06 -8.55 7.38
N GLN A 25 13.81 -7.25 7.21
CA GLN A 25 12.89 -6.70 6.20
C GLN A 25 13.57 -6.43 4.84
N HIS A 26 14.79 -6.93 4.61
CA HIS A 26 15.56 -6.73 3.37
C HIS A 26 15.64 -5.27 2.91
N THR A 27 15.76 -4.33 3.85
CA THR A 27 15.77 -2.89 3.58
C THR A 27 16.90 -2.18 4.33
N SER A 28 17.16 -0.92 3.98
CA SER A 28 18.12 -0.07 4.69
C SER A 28 17.44 0.71 5.82
N LEU A 29 18.21 1.11 6.83
CA LEU A 29 17.69 1.89 7.95
C LEU A 29 17.10 3.23 7.48
N SER A 30 17.78 3.89 6.54
CA SER A 30 17.31 5.13 5.93
C SER A 30 15.99 4.92 5.20
N LYS A 31 15.87 3.89 4.36
CA LYS A 31 14.63 3.60 3.62
C LYS A 31 13.49 3.24 4.57
N LEU A 32 13.76 2.46 5.60
CA LEU A 32 12.79 2.09 6.62
C LEU A 32 12.25 3.32 7.35
N PHE A 33 13.15 4.18 7.83
CA PHE A 33 12.78 5.41 8.54
C PHE A 33 12.03 6.38 7.62
N THR A 34 12.50 6.59 6.39
CA THR A 34 11.80 7.42 5.40
C THR A 34 10.39 6.91 5.14
N ASN A 35 10.20 5.60 4.97
CA ASN A 35 8.88 5.02 4.78
C ASN A 35 7.98 5.24 6.00
N PHE A 36 8.51 5.02 7.21
CA PHE A 36 7.77 5.26 8.45
C PHE A 36 7.33 6.72 8.59
N VAL A 37 8.23 7.67 8.35
CA VAL A 37 7.90 9.11 8.41
C VAL A 37 6.83 9.46 7.38
N ASN A 38 6.95 8.98 6.14
CA ASN A 38 5.95 9.22 5.10
C ASN A 38 4.58 8.63 5.47
N GLU A 39 4.55 7.44 6.06
CA GLU A 39 3.32 6.77 6.49
C GLU A 39 2.64 7.52 7.64
N VAL A 40 3.41 7.91 8.66
CA VAL A 40 2.91 8.65 9.83
C VAL A 40 2.51 10.08 9.48
N ALA A 41 3.24 10.75 8.58
CA ALA A 41 2.92 12.09 8.12
C ALA A 41 1.71 12.14 7.17
N GLY A 42 1.09 10.99 6.85
CA GLY A 42 0.00 10.93 5.87
C GLY A 42 0.46 11.07 4.43
N GLU A 43 1.75 11.30 4.18
CA GLU A 43 2.39 11.28 2.86
C GLU A 43 2.61 9.85 2.34
N SER A 44 1.60 9.00 2.52
CA SER A 44 1.57 7.69 1.89
C SER A 44 1.70 7.91 0.39
N LYS A 45 2.85 7.58 -0.19
CA LYS A 45 3.15 7.65 -1.64
C LYS A 45 2.18 6.88 -2.57
N ASN A 46 1.13 6.30 -2.00
CA ASN A 46 -0.04 5.84 -2.72
C ASN A 46 -0.95 6.99 -3.17
N GLU A 47 -0.65 8.23 -2.78
CA GLU A 47 -1.29 9.41 -3.35
C GLU A 47 -0.73 9.73 -4.73
N ASP A 48 0.55 9.51 -5.02
CA ASP A 48 1.10 9.88 -6.35
C ASP A 48 0.95 8.80 -7.43
N ASP A 49 0.34 7.66 -7.12
CA ASP A 49 -0.12 6.75 -8.16
C ASP A 49 -1.36 7.38 -8.84
N PRO A 50 -1.27 7.77 -10.13
CA PRO A 50 -2.36 8.44 -10.83
C PRO A 50 -3.65 7.60 -10.84
N LEU A 51 -3.53 6.27 -10.78
CA LEU A 51 -4.67 5.37 -10.73
C LEU A 51 -5.31 5.36 -9.35
N LEU A 52 -4.53 5.32 -8.27
CA LEU A 52 -5.07 5.32 -6.90
C LEU A 52 -5.69 6.67 -6.53
N LYS A 53 -5.09 7.80 -6.95
CA LYS A 53 -5.69 9.14 -6.80
C LYS A 53 -7.04 9.21 -7.52
N LYS A 54 -7.08 8.77 -8.78
CA LYS A 54 -8.30 8.75 -9.58
C LYS A 54 -9.38 7.85 -8.97
N ILE A 55 -9.01 6.67 -8.44
CA ILE A 55 -9.97 5.76 -7.77
C ILE A 55 -10.50 6.37 -6.47
N LYS A 56 -9.67 7.06 -5.69
CA LYS A 56 -10.10 7.73 -4.44
C LYS A 56 -10.99 8.95 -4.69
N GLU A 57 -10.72 9.72 -5.74
CA GLU A 57 -11.51 10.90 -6.13
C GLU A 57 -12.77 10.55 -6.92
N THR A 58 -12.85 9.35 -7.49
CA THR A 58 -14.05 8.90 -8.21
C THR A 58 -15.05 8.32 -7.23
N GLU A 59 -16.08 9.11 -6.91
CA GLU A 59 -17.26 8.60 -6.22
C GLU A 59 -17.88 7.43 -7.03
N PRO A 60 -18.22 6.30 -6.38
CA PRO A 60 -18.92 5.22 -7.05
C PRO A 60 -20.25 5.72 -7.60
N SER A 61 -20.67 5.20 -8.76
CA SER A 61 -21.99 5.55 -9.32
C SER A 61 -23.11 5.16 -8.35
N GLU A 62 -24.25 5.84 -8.43
CA GLU A 62 -25.37 5.59 -7.51
C GLU A 62 -25.81 4.12 -7.48
N VAL A 63 -25.77 3.45 -8.64
CA VAL A 63 -26.05 2.02 -8.77
C VAL A 63 -25.03 1.18 -8.02
N VAL A 64 -23.73 1.48 -8.16
CA VAL A 64 -22.67 0.77 -7.45
C VAL A 64 -22.80 0.98 -5.95
N ARG A 65 -23.09 2.21 -5.50
CA ARG A 65 -23.31 2.54 -4.09
C ARG A 65 -24.50 1.78 -3.50
N ALA A 66 -25.60 1.67 -4.25
CA ALA A 66 -26.78 0.91 -3.84
C ALA A 66 -26.50 -0.60 -3.72
N LEU A 67 -25.59 -1.15 -4.54
CA LEU A 67 -25.21 -2.56 -4.50
C LEU A 67 -24.13 -2.86 -3.45
N THR A 68 -23.34 -1.86 -3.07
CA THR A 68 -22.29 -1.97 -2.07
C THR A 68 -22.91 -2.29 -0.70
N GLY A 69 -22.46 -3.35 -0.04
CA GLY A 69 -22.98 -3.81 1.26
C GLY A 69 -24.19 -4.75 1.21
N ILE A 70 -24.85 -4.88 0.05
CA ILE A 70 -25.90 -5.89 -0.17
C ILE A 70 -25.29 -7.21 -0.66
N ILE A 71 -24.26 -7.13 -1.49
CA ILE A 71 -23.58 -8.29 -2.04
C ILE A 71 -22.83 -9.01 -0.92
N LYS A 72 -23.24 -10.26 -0.64
CA LYS A 72 -22.54 -11.15 0.29
C LYS A 72 -21.54 -12.00 -0.49
N MET A 73 -20.28 -11.87 -0.14
CA MET A 73 -19.19 -12.66 -0.72
C MET A 73 -18.99 -13.94 0.12
N PRO A 74 -18.66 -15.09 -0.49
CA PRO A 74 -18.18 -16.25 0.25
C PRO A 74 -16.88 -15.92 1.01
N ASP A 75 -16.71 -16.47 2.22
CA ASP A 75 -15.53 -16.20 3.05
C ASP A 75 -14.20 -16.60 2.38
N ASN A 76 -14.24 -17.61 1.50
CA ASN A 76 -13.08 -18.12 0.76
C ASN A 76 -13.04 -17.65 -0.70
N PHE A 77 -13.61 -16.49 -1.02
CA PHE A 77 -13.62 -15.99 -2.39
C PHE A 77 -12.23 -15.49 -2.82
N ASP A 78 -11.63 -16.16 -3.81
CA ASP A 78 -10.39 -15.70 -4.43
C ASP A 78 -10.68 -14.74 -5.58
N VAL A 79 -10.47 -13.45 -5.31
CA VAL A 79 -10.66 -12.36 -6.28
C VAL A 79 -9.75 -12.50 -7.51
N LYS A 80 -8.54 -13.05 -7.35
CA LYS A 80 -7.59 -13.20 -8.45
C LYS A 80 -8.05 -14.30 -9.40
N GLU A 81 -8.48 -15.42 -8.85
CA GLU A 81 -8.98 -16.55 -9.64
C GLU A 81 -10.26 -16.18 -10.39
N ALA A 82 -11.23 -15.56 -9.71
CA ALA A 82 -12.47 -15.12 -10.34
C ALA A 82 -12.22 -14.13 -11.48
N LYS A 83 -11.26 -13.21 -11.31
CA LYS A 83 -10.85 -12.27 -12.35
C LYS A 83 -10.19 -12.98 -13.53
N TYR A 84 -9.31 -13.95 -13.27
CA TYR A 84 -8.65 -14.73 -14.32
C TYR A 84 -9.67 -15.49 -15.16
N GLN A 85 -10.60 -16.21 -14.52
CA GLN A 85 -11.65 -16.96 -15.22
C GLN A 85 -12.55 -16.08 -16.07
N TYR A 86 -12.98 -14.93 -15.55
CA TYR A 86 -13.77 -13.96 -16.32
C TYR A 86 -13.03 -13.46 -17.58
N LEU A 87 -11.75 -13.11 -17.43
CA LEU A 87 -10.96 -12.62 -18.56
C LEU A 87 -10.67 -13.73 -19.58
N LYS A 88 -10.45 -14.97 -19.11
CA LYS A 88 -10.32 -16.15 -19.94
C LYS A 88 -11.59 -16.42 -20.75
N GLU A 89 -12.76 -16.39 -20.12
CA GLU A 89 -14.03 -16.62 -20.79
C GLU A 89 -14.36 -15.51 -21.80
N LYS A 90 -14.12 -14.25 -21.41
CA LYS A 90 -14.47 -13.09 -22.24
C LYS A 90 -13.51 -12.84 -23.39
N TYR A 91 -12.21 -13.09 -23.19
CA TYR A 91 -11.15 -12.73 -24.14
C TYR A 91 -10.33 -13.92 -24.65
N GLY A 92 -10.57 -15.14 -24.17
CA GLY A 92 -9.90 -16.37 -24.62
C GLY A 92 -8.45 -16.53 -24.15
N LEU A 93 -8.10 -15.92 -23.01
CA LEU A 93 -6.76 -15.96 -22.39
C LEU A 93 -6.40 -17.30 -21.72
#